data_AF-A0A363T1F1-F1
#
_entry.id   AF-A0A363T1F1-F1
#
_cell.length_a   1.000
_cell.length_b   1.000
_cell.length_c   1.000
_cell.angle_alpha   90.00
_cell.angle_beta   90.00
_cell.angle_gamma   90.00
#
_symmetry.space_group_name_H-M   'P 1'
#
loop_
_entity.id
_entity.type
_entity.pdbx_description
1 polymer ?
#
loop_
_entity_poly.entity_id
_entity_poly.type
_entity_poly.pdbx_seq_one_letter_code
_entity_poly.pdbx_strand_id
1 'polypeptide(L)'
;MKHSTSELKSKECQVLSIPNIRTEKGVHSGNNLPLLTQIRLFFRRHLDLEARRKIKRVLFLNRLWQPEQVKNHNAIDQDQILLERLNLQAGDRVRIRSREEILATLDEEGKLKGCSFIDVMWQYCGTTQKVFKPVHRFVDERNYQVRNVRGMVLLENVMCDGTGFYGSCDRSCLFFWREEWLEKLAE
;
A
#
# COMPACT_ATOMS: atom_id res chain seq x y z
N MET A 1 -34.93 -37.49 22.78
CA MET A 1 -34.77 -36.28 21.95
C MET A 1 -33.31 -35.91 21.93
N LYS A 2 -32.64 -36.13 20.80
CA LYS A 2 -31.21 -35.85 20.60
C LYS A 2 -31.08 -34.36 20.26
N HIS A 3 -30.72 -33.53 21.25
CA HIS A 3 -30.16 -32.21 20.93
C HIS A 3 -28.66 -32.37 20.76
N SER A 4 -28.25 -32.29 19.49
CA SER A 4 -26.90 -32.30 18.98
C SER A 4 -26.09 -31.16 19.61
N THR A 5 -25.37 -31.45 20.69
CA THR A 5 -24.20 -30.69 21.11
C THR A 5 -23.08 -31.01 20.13
N SER A 6 -23.08 -30.35 18.97
CA SER A 6 -21.88 -30.25 18.15
C SER A 6 -20.86 -29.47 18.98
N GLU A 7 -19.96 -30.21 19.62
CA GLU A 7 -18.81 -29.67 20.35
C GLU A 7 -18.13 -28.62 19.48
N LEU A 8 -18.19 -27.38 19.96
CA LEU A 8 -17.37 -26.27 19.53
C LEU A 8 -15.91 -26.70 19.71
N LYS A 9 -15.36 -27.32 18.66
CA LYS A 9 -13.96 -27.67 18.51
C LYS A 9 -13.16 -26.39 18.72
N SER A 10 -12.60 -26.27 19.93
CA SER A 10 -11.61 -25.31 20.40
C SER A 10 -11.29 -24.22 19.39
N LYS A 11 -12.04 -23.11 19.45
CA LYS A 11 -11.61 -21.85 18.84
C LYS A 11 -10.33 -21.44 19.56
N GLU A 12 -9.18 -21.74 18.95
CA GLU A 12 -7.90 -21.18 19.38
C GLU A 12 -8.05 -19.65 19.47
N CYS A 13 -7.68 -19.12 20.63
CA CYS A 13 -7.79 -17.71 20.96
C CYS A 13 -6.78 -16.87 20.15
N GLN A 14 -7.18 -15.62 19.90
CA GLN A 14 -6.70 -14.67 18.91
C GLN A 14 -5.23 -14.21 19.02
N VAL A 15 -4.53 -14.45 20.13
CA VAL A 15 -3.05 -14.35 20.22
C VAL A 15 -2.60 -15.23 21.38
N LEU A 16 -2.23 -16.48 21.10
CA LEU A 16 -1.52 -17.34 22.05
C LEU A 16 -0.30 -17.90 21.33
N SER A 17 0.87 -17.34 21.66
CA SER A 17 2.19 -17.96 21.56
C SER A 17 2.23 -19.19 20.65
N ILE A 18 2.23 -18.97 19.33
CA ILE A 18 2.39 -20.06 18.37
C ILE A 18 3.84 -20.56 18.51
N PRO A 19 4.09 -21.77 19.02
CA PRO A 19 5.36 -22.40 18.73
C PRO A 19 5.35 -22.62 17.21
N ASN A 20 6.35 -22.10 16.50
CA ASN A 20 6.48 -22.11 15.03
C ASN A 20 6.06 -20.85 14.25
N ILE A 21 6.08 -19.65 14.83
CA ILE A 21 6.16 -18.38 14.03
C ILE A 21 7.33 -18.40 13.03
N ARG A 22 8.34 -19.24 13.29
CA ARG A 22 9.48 -19.49 12.42
C ARG A 22 9.65 -20.97 12.06
N THR A 23 8.58 -21.72 11.79
CA THR A 23 8.81 -22.88 10.93
C THR A 23 8.99 -22.38 9.52
N GLU A 24 10.20 -22.58 9.02
CA GLU A 24 10.65 -22.39 7.64
C GLU A 24 9.89 -23.29 6.63
N LYS A 25 8.63 -23.63 6.91
CA LYS A 25 7.74 -24.48 6.11
C LYS A 25 6.58 -23.68 5.48
N GLY A 26 6.68 -22.35 5.51
CA GLY A 26 6.00 -21.44 4.59
C GLY A 26 7.00 -20.81 3.63
N VAL A 27 7.93 -21.62 3.08
CA VAL A 27 8.71 -21.20 1.92
C VAL A 27 7.74 -21.19 0.75
N HIS A 28 7.12 -20.03 0.46
CA HIS A 28 6.92 -19.72 -0.94
C HIS A 28 8.31 -19.74 -1.55
N SER A 29 8.57 -20.80 -2.30
CA SER A 29 9.71 -20.96 -3.17
C SER A 29 9.99 -19.62 -3.84
N GLY A 30 11.01 -18.92 -3.34
CA GLY A 30 11.63 -17.79 -4.04
C GLY A 30 12.30 -18.23 -5.35
N ASN A 31 12.08 -19.48 -5.78
CA ASN A 31 12.87 -20.14 -6.81
C ASN A 31 12.29 -19.93 -8.23
N ASN A 32 11.21 -19.16 -8.41
CA ASN A 32 10.68 -18.82 -9.73
C ASN A 32 10.79 -17.33 -10.10
N LEU A 33 11.42 -16.51 -9.25
CA LEU A 33 11.67 -15.10 -9.60
C LEU A 33 12.97 -14.99 -10.41
N PRO A 34 13.00 -14.22 -11.51
CA PRO A 34 14.23 -13.96 -12.26
C PRO A 34 15.36 -13.48 -11.34
N LEU A 35 16.59 -13.92 -11.61
CA LEU A 35 17.78 -13.62 -10.78
C LEU A 35 17.93 -12.12 -10.47
N LEU A 36 17.65 -11.26 -11.46
CA LEU A 36 17.67 -9.80 -11.28
C LEU A 36 16.65 -9.31 -10.24
N THR A 37 15.47 -9.92 -10.20
CA THR A 37 14.44 -9.62 -9.20
C THR A 37 14.89 -10.07 -7.81
N GLN A 38 15.53 -11.23 -7.70
CA GLN A 38 16.10 -11.71 -6.43
C GLN A 38 17.22 -10.80 -5.92
N ILE A 39 18.14 -10.40 -6.81
CA ILE A 39 19.22 -9.47 -6.50
C ILE A 39 18.64 -8.10 -6.09
N ARG A 40 17.69 -7.57 -6.86
CA ARG A 40 16.99 -6.30 -6.55
C ARG A 40 16.26 -6.38 -5.20
N LEU A 41 15.65 -7.52 -4.89
CA LEU A 41 14.97 -7.80 -3.62
C LEU A 41 15.95 -7.80 -2.45
N PHE A 42 17.07 -8.51 -2.59
CA PHE A 42 18.15 -8.55 -1.61
C PHE A 42 18.67 -7.14 -1.31
N PHE A 43 19.01 -6.37 -2.35
CA PHE A 43 19.41 -4.98 -2.19
C PHE A 43 18.28 -4.10 -1.64
N ARG A 44 17.00 -4.36 -1.95
CA ARG A 44 15.89 -3.60 -1.37
C ARG A 44 15.68 -3.86 0.13
N ARG A 45 15.97 -5.09 0.56
CA ARG A 45 15.86 -5.55 1.94
C ARG A 45 17.04 -5.08 2.79
N HIS A 46 18.26 -5.08 2.22
CA HIS A 46 19.50 -4.81 2.94
C HIS A 46 20.08 -3.41 2.72
N LEU A 47 19.66 -2.67 1.67
CA LEU A 47 20.01 -1.25 1.57
C LEU A 47 19.10 -0.45 2.49
N ASP A 48 19.74 0.19 3.46
CA ASP A 48 19.13 1.16 4.36
C ASP A 48 18.41 2.27 3.57
N LEU A 49 17.29 2.75 4.12
CA LEU A 49 16.49 3.83 3.53
C LEU A 49 17.33 5.10 3.34
N GLU A 50 18.23 5.40 4.29
CA GLU A 50 19.14 6.54 4.13
C GLU A 50 20.18 6.29 3.05
N ALA A 51 20.75 5.08 2.98
CA ALA A 51 21.66 4.71 1.90
C ALA A 51 20.98 4.85 0.54
N ARG A 52 19.71 4.45 0.39
CA ARG A 52 18.93 4.66 -0.84
C ARG A 52 18.65 6.12 -1.15
N ARG A 53 18.33 6.95 -0.15
CA ARG A 53 18.16 8.40 -0.33
C ARG A 53 19.48 9.07 -0.72
N LYS A 54 20.59 8.67 -0.10
CA LYS A 54 21.94 9.16 -0.42
C LYS A 54 22.37 8.72 -1.81
N ILE A 55 22.18 7.45 -2.18
CA ILE A 55 22.43 6.93 -3.52
C ILE A 55 21.59 7.69 -4.54
N LYS A 56 20.29 7.87 -4.32
CA LYS A 56 19.45 8.69 -5.21
C LYS A 56 19.94 10.14 -5.29
N ARG A 57 20.32 10.75 -4.17
CA ARG A 57 20.84 12.13 -4.13
C ARG A 57 22.18 12.25 -4.86
N VAL A 58 23.03 11.23 -4.78
CA VAL A 58 24.33 11.16 -5.46
C VAL A 58 24.15 10.86 -6.95
N LEU A 59 23.25 9.95 -7.34
CA LEU A 59 22.90 9.68 -8.74
C LEU A 59 22.14 10.85 -9.39
N PHE A 60 21.37 11.62 -8.60
CA PHE A 60 20.72 12.86 -9.03
C PHE A 60 21.73 14.00 -9.26
N LEU A 61 22.80 14.06 -8.47
CA LEU A 61 23.88 15.04 -8.63
C LEU A 61 24.89 14.63 -9.73
N ASN A 62 25.15 13.34 -9.88
CA ASN A 62 26.01 12.79 -10.94
C ASN A 62 25.15 12.35 -12.12
N ARG A 63 24.76 13.31 -12.96
CA ARG A 63 24.50 13.34 -14.44
C ARG A 63 24.37 12.03 -15.27
N LEU A 64 24.06 10.89 -14.66
CA LEU A 64 23.85 9.56 -15.25
C LEU A 64 22.36 9.19 -15.29
N TRP A 65 21.52 10.03 -14.70
CA TRP A 65 20.08 9.96 -14.80
C TRP A 65 19.58 11.29 -15.38
N GLN A 66 19.70 11.44 -16.71
CA GLN A 66 18.82 12.34 -17.42
C GLN A 66 17.56 11.52 -17.72
N PRO A 67 16.42 11.76 -17.06
CA PRO A 67 15.17 11.27 -17.60
C PRO A 67 15.01 11.94 -18.96
N GLU A 68 14.97 11.13 -20.00
CA GLU A 68 14.56 11.55 -21.33
C GLU A 68 13.23 12.27 -21.16
N GLN A 69 13.20 13.56 -21.50
CA GLN A 69 12.04 14.42 -21.28
C GLN A 69 10.84 13.83 -22.01
N VAL A 70 10.04 13.05 -21.30
CA VAL A 70 8.71 12.67 -21.77
C VAL A 70 7.94 13.98 -21.86
N LYS A 71 7.73 14.38 -23.11
CA LYS A 71 7.07 15.61 -23.50
C LYS A 71 5.77 15.75 -22.72
N ASN A 72 5.71 16.82 -21.93
CA ASN A 72 4.50 17.41 -21.40
C ASN A 72 3.44 17.49 -22.51
N HIS A 73 2.52 16.55 -22.54
CA HIS A 73 1.21 16.75 -23.15
C HIS A 73 0.21 16.69 -22.02
N ASN A 74 -0.19 17.90 -21.60
CA ASN A 74 -1.23 18.22 -20.62
C ASN A 74 -0.77 17.93 -19.17
N ALA A 75 -0.05 18.80 -18.45
CA ALA A 75 -0.45 20.17 -18.14
C ALA A 75 -1.98 20.36 -18.08
N ILE A 76 -2.70 19.36 -17.58
CA ILE A 76 -3.98 19.61 -16.92
C ILE A 76 -3.61 20.31 -15.61
N ASP A 77 -3.43 21.61 -15.75
CA ASP A 77 -3.99 22.56 -14.81
C ASP A 77 -3.58 22.36 -13.34
N GLN A 78 -2.29 22.55 -13.09
CA GLN A 78 -1.70 22.41 -11.74
C GLN A 78 -2.24 23.43 -10.72
N ASP A 79 -3.07 24.39 -11.15
CA ASP A 79 -3.63 25.45 -10.29
C ASP A 79 -5.17 25.42 -10.16
N GLN A 80 -5.94 24.92 -11.14
CA GLN A 80 -7.40 24.92 -11.04
C GLN A 80 -7.98 23.75 -10.22
N ILE A 81 -7.17 22.73 -9.94
CA ILE A 81 -7.51 21.67 -8.98
C ILE A 81 -6.80 21.95 -7.65
N LEU A 82 -7.15 23.10 -7.08
CA LEU A 82 -7.69 23.19 -5.74
C LEU A 82 -8.82 22.15 -5.56
N LEU A 83 -8.53 20.83 -5.72
CA LEU A 83 -9.39 19.74 -5.30
C LEU A 83 -9.66 20.08 -3.85
N GLU A 84 -10.87 20.54 -3.59
CA GLU A 84 -11.45 20.59 -2.26
C GLU A 84 -10.94 19.33 -1.59
N ARG A 85 -10.11 19.47 -0.55
CA ARG A 85 -9.73 18.32 0.25
C ARG A 85 -11.04 17.64 0.54
N LEU A 86 -11.22 16.42 0.03
CA LEU A 86 -12.49 15.71 0.13
C LEU A 86 -12.91 15.61 1.62
N ASN A 87 -11.93 15.85 2.52
CA ASN A 87 -12.07 15.99 3.95
C ASN A 87 -12.88 14.82 4.46
N LEU A 88 -12.49 13.65 3.96
CA LEU A 88 -13.22 12.42 4.10
C LEU A 88 -13.29 12.08 5.58
N GLN A 89 -14.51 11.97 6.07
CA GLN A 89 -14.79 11.57 7.43
C GLN A 89 -15.09 10.08 7.50
N ALA A 90 -14.95 9.49 8.68
CA ALA A 90 -15.39 8.13 8.91
C ALA A 90 -16.88 8.00 8.55
N GLY A 91 -17.23 6.95 7.79
CA GLY A 91 -18.58 6.70 7.29
C GLY A 91 -18.85 7.22 5.88
N ASP A 92 -18.04 8.15 5.35
CA ASP A 92 -18.24 8.68 3.98
C ASP A 92 -18.17 7.56 2.94
N ARG A 93 -19.07 7.60 1.96
CA ARG A 93 -19.05 6.68 0.81
C ARG A 93 -18.11 7.22 -0.26
N VAL A 94 -17.20 6.38 -0.72
CA VAL A 94 -16.21 6.74 -1.73
C VAL A 94 -16.11 5.68 -2.80
N ARG A 95 -15.93 6.13 -4.05
CA ARG A 95 -15.53 5.27 -5.16
C ARG A 95 -14.02 5.35 -5.30
N ILE A 96 -13.38 4.18 -5.41
CA ILE A 96 -11.98 4.12 -5.80
C ILE A 96 -11.90 4.37 -7.30
N ARG A 97 -11.05 5.32 -7.71
CA ARG A 97 -10.86 5.71 -9.11
C ARG A 97 -10.46 4.52 -10.00
N SER A 98 -10.64 4.70 -11.30
CA SER A 98 -10.29 3.67 -12.28
C SER A 98 -8.78 3.41 -12.28
N ARG A 99 -8.38 2.29 -12.88
CA ARG A 99 -6.97 1.93 -13.01
C ARG A 99 -6.19 3.00 -13.78
N GLU A 100 -6.76 3.48 -14.88
CA GLU A 100 -6.16 4.46 -15.78
C GLU A 100 -5.97 5.81 -15.07
N GLU A 101 -6.99 6.26 -14.34
CA GLU A 101 -6.94 7.49 -13.55
C GLU A 101 -5.86 7.41 -12.47
N ILE A 102 -5.79 6.30 -11.75
CA ILE A 102 -4.78 6.12 -10.70
C ILE A 102 -3.38 6.05 -11.33
N LEU A 103 -3.19 5.28 -12.40
CA LEU A 103 -1.90 5.17 -13.10
C LEU A 103 -1.39 6.53 -13.55
N ALA A 104 -2.27 7.40 -14.04
CA ALA A 104 -1.89 8.77 -14.44
C ALA A 104 -1.38 9.62 -13.27
N THR A 105 -1.72 9.28 -12.02
CA THR A 105 -1.23 9.98 -10.82
C THR A 105 0.10 9.43 -10.27
N LEU A 106 0.52 8.24 -10.68
CA LEU A 106 1.70 7.58 -10.10
C LEU A 106 2.99 8.04 -10.78
N ASP A 107 4.04 8.17 -9.97
CA ASP A 107 5.42 8.33 -10.47
C ASP A 107 5.99 7.01 -11.03
N GLU A 108 7.20 7.07 -11.59
CA GLU A 108 7.91 5.89 -12.13
C GLU A 108 8.12 4.76 -11.10
N GLU A 109 8.01 5.05 -9.80
CA GLU A 109 8.11 4.05 -8.73
C GLU A 109 6.75 3.50 -8.28
N GLY A 110 5.66 3.89 -8.94
CA GLY A 110 4.30 3.52 -8.58
C GLY A 110 3.81 4.24 -7.32
N LYS A 111 4.23 5.50 -7.09
CA LYS A 111 3.89 6.26 -5.89
C LYS A 111 3.24 7.59 -6.21
N LEU A 112 2.38 8.04 -5.29
CA LEU A 112 1.88 9.41 -5.26
C LEU A 112 2.26 10.05 -3.93
N LYS A 113 3.03 11.16 -3.99
CA LYS A 113 3.47 11.92 -2.80
C LYS A 113 4.05 11.03 -1.69
N GLY A 114 4.84 10.02 -2.09
CA GLY A 114 5.52 9.06 -1.21
C GLY A 114 4.68 7.84 -0.78
N CYS A 115 3.37 7.80 -1.04
CA CYS A 115 2.52 6.62 -0.78
C CYS A 115 2.58 5.67 -1.98
N SER A 116 2.91 4.39 -1.74
CA SER A 116 3.01 3.40 -2.82
C SER A 116 1.66 2.78 -3.11
N PHE A 117 1.32 2.67 -4.40
CA PHE A 117 0.18 1.90 -4.87
C PHE A 117 0.70 0.51 -5.25
N ILE A 118 0.32 -0.52 -4.49
CA ILE A 118 0.85 -1.88 -4.64
C ILE A 118 -0.13 -2.76 -5.44
N ASP A 119 0.37 -3.85 -6.03
CA ASP A 119 -0.40 -4.63 -7.01
C ASP A 119 -1.73 -5.17 -6.50
N VAL A 120 -1.77 -5.61 -5.24
CA VAL A 120 -3.00 -6.09 -4.59
C VAL A 120 -4.08 -5.01 -4.45
N MET A 121 -3.74 -3.73 -4.58
CA MET A 121 -4.73 -2.64 -4.52
C MET A 121 -5.53 -2.52 -5.82
N TRP A 122 -5.01 -2.98 -6.97
CA TRP A 122 -5.68 -2.85 -8.27
C TRP A 122 -7.04 -3.55 -8.34
N GLN A 123 -7.23 -4.62 -7.56
CA GLN A 123 -8.51 -5.35 -7.52
C GLN A 123 -9.67 -4.51 -6.99
N TYR A 124 -9.38 -3.42 -6.26
CA TYR A 124 -10.39 -2.55 -5.68
C TYR A 124 -10.72 -1.33 -6.56
N CYS A 125 -10.02 -1.13 -7.68
CA CYS A 125 -10.31 -0.03 -8.60
C CYS A 125 -11.75 -0.11 -9.13
N GLY A 126 -12.45 1.02 -9.15
CA GLY A 126 -13.87 1.10 -9.56
C GLY A 126 -14.88 0.62 -8.51
N THR A 127 -14.43 0.03 -7.38
CA THR A 127 -15.35 -0.41 -6.32
C THR A 127 -15.79 0.76 -5.43
N THR A 128 -16.96 0.62 -4.81
CA THR A 128 -17.49 1.60 -3.85
C THR A 128 -17.30 1.09 -2.44
N GLN A 129 -16.53 1.82 -1.65
CA GLN A 129 -16.19 1.47 -0.28
C GLN A 129 -16.62 2.58 0.68
N LYS A 130 -16.56 2.28 1.98
CA LYS A 130 -16.76 3.28 3.03
C LYS A 130 -15.44 3.66 3.66
N VAL A 131 -15.32 4.92 4.06
CA VAL A 131 -14.16 5.40 4.81
C VAL A 131 -14.24 4.88 6.24
N PHE A 132 -13.26 4.08 6.65
CA PHE A 132 -13.16 3.60 8.02
C PHE A 132 -12.71 4.72 8.95
N LYS A 133 -11.59 5.38 8.63
CA LYS A 133 -11.13 6.59 9.32
C LYS A 133 -10.08 7.36 8.52
N PRO A 134 -10.00 8.69 8.69
CA PRO A 134 -8.86 9.47 8.24
C PRO A 134 -7.60 9.15 9.06
N VAL A 135 -6.45 9.23 8.40
CA VAL A 135 -5.13 8.99 9.01
C VAL A 135 -4.35 10.29 9.04
N HIS A 136 -4.06 10.77 10.24
CA HIS A 136 -3.23 11.96 10.46
C HIS A 136 -1.82 11.60 10.93
N ARG A 137 -1.67 10.46 11.60
CA ARG A 137 -0.43 10.01 12.21
C ARG A 137 -0.34 8.49 12.22
N PHE A 138 0.81 7.93 11.85
CA PHE A 138 1.09 6.49 11.98
C PHE A 138 2.57 6.23 12.27
N VAL A 139 2.89 5.03 12.73
CA VAL A 139 4.29 4.57 12.88
C VAL A 139 4.68 3.85 11.60
N ASP A 140 5.72 4.34 10.92
CA ASP A 140 6.33 3.67 9.79
C ASP A 140 7.20 2.52 10.31
N GLU A 141 6.68 1.30 10.23
CA GLU A 141 7.33 0.09 10.75
C GLU A 141 8.72 -0.16 10.15
N ARG A 142 9.02 0.40 8.97
CA ARG A 142 10.33 0.18 8.33
C ARG A 142 11.45 0.94 9.01
N ASN A 143 11.16 2.11 9.57
CA ASN A 143 12.15 2.97 10.23
C ASN A 143 11.81 3.28 11.68
N TYR A 144 10.70 2.76 12.21
CA TYR A 144 10.17 3.01 13.55
C TYR A 144 9.95 4.49 13.86
N GLN A 145 9.68 5.31 12.83
CA GLN A 145 9.41 6.72 13.00
C GLN A 145 7.92 7.00 12.92
N VAL A 146 7.46 7.91 13.78
CA VAL A 146 6.11 8.48 13.66
C VAL A 146 6.10 9.44 12.47
N ARG A 147 5.14 9.25 11.56
CA ARG A 147 4.89 10.13 10.41
C ARG A 147 3.57 10.85 10.61
N ASN A 148 3.60 12.17 10.38
CA ASN A 148 2.39 12.98 10.22
C ASN A 148 2.08 13.10 8.73
N VAL A 149 0.83 12.90 8.37
CA VAL A 149 0.36 12.82 6.98
C VAL A 149 -0.99 13.51 6.83
N ARG A 150 -1.30 13.90 5.59
CA ARG A 150 -2.53 14.61 5.21
C ARG A 150 -3.10 13.97 3.96
N GLY A 151 -4.42 13.99 3.82
CA GLY A 151 -5.12 13.43 2.66
C GLY A 151 -4.97 11.91 2.54
N MET A 152 -4.97 11.22 3.67
CA MET A 152 -4.82 9.77 3.73
C MET A 152 -5.92 9.17 4.58
N VAL A 153 -6.51 8.07 4.12
CA VAL A 153 -7.62 7.40 4.76
C VAL A 153 -7.42 5.88 4.75
N LEU A 154 -8.15 5.20 5.64
CA LEU A 154 -8.36 3.76 5.59
C LEU A 154 -9.79 3.49 5.13
N LEU A 155 -9.99 2.44 4.33
CA LEU A 155 -11.30 2.04 3.83
C LEU A 155 -11.76 0.74 4.51
N GLU A 156 -13.06 0.61 4.73
CA GLU A 156 -13.66 -0.60 5.32
C GLU A 156 -13.53 -1.79 4.37
N ASN A 157 -13.16 -2.95 4.91
CA ASN A 157 -13.05 -4.23 4.18
C ASN A 157 -12.07 -4.22 2.99
N VAL A 158 -11.15 -3.25 2.94
CA VAL A 158 -10.09 -3.18 1.92
C VAL A 158 -8.74 -3.48 2.59
N MET A 159 -8.37 -4.75 2.61
CA MET A 159 -7.23 -5.26 3.38
C MET A 159 -6.24 -6.04 2.52
N CYS A 160 -5.00 -6.09 2.99
CA CYS A 160 -3.97 -6.95 2.45
C CYS A 160 -4.32 -8.42 2.68
N ASP A 161 -4.32 -9.19 1.61
CA ASP A 161 -4.51 -10.65 1.60
C ASP A 161 -3.24 -11.40 2.05
N GLY A 162 -2.13 -10.70 2.23
CA GLY A 162 -0.88 -11.29 2.66
C GLY A 162 -0.19 -12.14 1.59
N THR A 163 -0.66 -12.15 0.34
CA THR A 163 -0.05 -12.95 -0.74
C THR A 163 0.93 -12.16 -1.60
N GLY A 164 1.16 -10.90 -1.24
CA GLY A 164 1.98 -9.97 -1.99
C GLY A 164 3.46 -10.35 -2.09
N PHE A 165 4.21 -9.49 -2.77
CA PHE A 165 5.63 -9.66 -3.13
C PHE A 165 6.60 -10.06 -2.01
N TYR A 166 6.22 -9.89 -0.73
CA TYR A 166 7.05 -10.19 0.43
C TYR A 166 6.81 -11.58 1.03
N GLY A 167 5.97 -12.41 0.42
CA GLY A 167 5.61 -13.74 0.90
C GLY A 167 4.35 -13.72 1.77
N SER A 168 3.93 -14.91 2.21
CA SER A 168 2.72 -15.10 3.02
C SER A 168 2.80 -14.32 4.33
N CYS A 169 1.79 -13.50 4.60
CA CYS A 169 1.72 -12.62 5.77
C CYS A 169 0.34 -12.64 6.40
N ASP A 170 0.25 -13.05 7.67
CA ASP A 170 -1.04 -13.19 8.39
C ASP A 170 -1.51 -11.89 9.08
N ARG A 171 -0.91 -10.74 8.75
CA ARG A 171 -1.21 -9.48 9.44
C ARG A 171 -2.51 -8.80 9.02
N SER A 172 -3.07 -9.16 7.85
CA SER A 172 -4.31 -8.58 7.30
C SER A 172 -4.43 -7.06 7.45
N CYS A 173 -3.39 -6.32 7.07
CA CYS A 173 -3.33 -4.87 7.26
C CYS A 173 -4.30 -4.11 6.34
N LEU A 174 -4.92 -3.04 6.85
CA LEU A 174 -5.62 -2.07 6.01
C LEU A 174 -4.63 -1.30 5.13
N PHE A 175 -5.02 -1.00 3.89
CA PHE A 175 -4.19 -0.16 3.01
C PHE A 175 -4.35 1.32 3.31
N PHE A 176 -3.28 2.08 3.06
CA PHE A 176 -3.32 3.52 3.02
C PHE A 176 -3.80 4.00 1.66
N TRP A 177 -4.93 4.72 1.66
CA TRP A 177 -5.51 5.31 0.47
C TRP A 177 -5.30 6.83 0.48
N ARG A 178 -4.88 7.36 -0.65
CA ARG A 178 -4.79 8.80 -0.90
C ARG A 178 -6.16 9.34 -1.29
N GLU A 179 -6.54 10.51 -0.78
CA GLU A 179 -7.76 11.19 -1.22
C GLU A 179 -7.77 11.41 -2.75
N GLU A 180 -6.59 11.60 -3.34
CA GLU A 180 -6.41 11.75 -4.79
C GLU A 180 -6.72 10.47 -5.61
N TRP A 181 -6.90 9.31 -4.97
CA TRP A 181 -7.33 8.07 -5.64
C TRP A 181 -8.82 7.78 -5.41
N LEU A 182 -9.51 8.67 -4.70
CA LEU A 182 -10.88 8.49 -4.28
C LEU A 182 -11.75 9.58 -4.86
N GLU A 183 -13.02 9.24 -5.01
CA GLU A 183 -14.08 10.15 -5.39
C GLU A 183 -15.16 10.04 -4.33
N LYS A 184 -15.48 11.15 -3.67
CA LYS A 184 -16.57 11.18 -2.70
C LYS A 184 -17.88 11.07 -3.46
N LEU A 185 -18.68 10.08 -3.09
CA LEU A 185 -20.04 9.96 -3.58
C LEU A 185 -20.91 10.81 -2.65
N ALA A 186 -21.53 11.86 -3.21
CA ALA A 186 -22.59 12.56 -2.50
C ALA A 186 -23.75 11.58 -2.30
N GLU A 187 -24.25 11.52 -1.07
CA GLU A 187 -25.49 10.79 -0.74
C GLU A 187 -26.70 11.62 -1.17
#